data_AF-A0A7L3P809-F1
#
_entry.id   AF-A0A7L3P809-F1
#
_cell.length_a   1.000
_cell.length_b   1.000
_cell.length_c   1.000
_cell.angle_alpha   90.00
_cell.angle_beta   90.00
_cell.angle_gamma   90.00
#
_symmetry.space_group_name_H-M   'P 1'
#
loop_
_entity.id
_entity.type
_entity.pdbx_description
1 polymer ?
#
loop_
_entity_poly.entity_id
_entity_poly.type
_entity_poly.pdbx_seq_one_letter_code
_entity_poly.pdbx_strand_id
1 'polypeptide(L)'
;LLLLIRNPKDLATSFFHFSNRLAILPSYDTWDDFFVAFMAKRMAWGCYFEYLSKWNKYADEENIMTITYEELKEDRALGVKNIAAFLGISLTEEQLQLVVGRSSFQAMKKNSQKTHGAFGDILFRKGAVSDWNNLFSEDQNEKMDKAFEEHVGGTKLGTKLKYEVYCKA
;
A
#
# COMPACT_ATOMS: atom_id res chain seq x y z
N LEU A 1 -3.77 -17.30 2.70
CA LEU A 1 -4.21 -15.90 2.62
C LEU A 1 -3.03 -15.03 2.22
N LEU A 2 -3.22 -14.12 1.27
CA LEU A 2 -2.18 -13.16 0.88
C LEU A 2 -2.49 -11.81 1.53
N LEU A 3 -1.56 -11.31 2.33
CA LEU A 3 -1.65 -10.04 3.04
C LEU A 3 -0.77 -9.01 2.34
N LEU A 4 -1.39 -8.11 1.56
CA LEU A 4 -0.71 -6.99 0.92
C LEU A 4 -0.66 -5.80 1.87
N ILE A 5 0.54 -5.32 2.19
CA ILE A 5 0.75 -4.10 2.98
C ILE A 5 1.57 -3.07 2.19
N ARG A 6 1.57 -1.82 2.65
CA ARG A 6 2.25 -0.71 1.97
C ARG A 6 2.83 0.23 3.02
N ASN A 7 3.91 0.92 2.69
CA ASN A 7 4.44 1.94 3.58
C ASN A 7 3.34 2.98 3.95
N PRO A 8 3.24 3.37 5.23
CA PRO A 8 2.09 4.13 5.72
C PRO A 8 2.05 5.57 5.17
N LYS A 9 3.19 6.14 4.78
CA LYS A 9 3.25 7.51 4.23
C LYS A 9 2.59 7.57 2.85
N ASP A 10 3.00 6.70 1.94
CA ASP A 10 2.35 6.60 0.62
C ASP A 10 0.91 6.10 0.70
N LEU A 11 0.60 5.24 1.67
CA LEU A 11 -0.78 4.82 1.93
C LEU A 11 -1.65 6.02 2.28
N ALA A 12 -1.21 6.86 3.22
CA ALA A 12 -1.92 8.08 3.62
C ALA A 12 -2.08 9.04 2.42
N THR A 13 -1.03 9.27 1.64
CA THR A 13 -1.08 10.08 0.41
C THR A 13 -2.08 9.52 -0.60
N SER A 14 -2.07 8.21 -0.81
CA SER A 14 -3.02 7.55 -1.71
C SER A 14 -4.46 7.68 -1.21
N PHE A 15 -4.67 7.56 0.11
CA PHE A 15 -5.98 7.64 0.71
C PHE A 15 -6.55 9.07 0.67
N PHE A 16 -5.74 10.10 0.92
CA PHE A 16 -6.16 11.50 0.75
C PHE A 16 -6.78 11.75 -0.64
N HIS A 17 -6.06 11.36 -1.70
CA HIS A 17 -6.56 11.53 -3.06
C HIS A 17 -7.76 10.63 -3.40
N PHE A 18 -7.87 9.47 -2.75
CA PHE A 18 -9.00 8.56 -2.95
C PHE A 18 -10.27 9.11 -2.29
N SER A 19 -10.19 9.53 -1.03
CA SER A 19 -11.29 10.14 -0.29
C SER A 19 -11.84 11.38 -0.98
N ASN A 20 -10.95 12.26 -1.47
CA ASN A 20 -11.37 13.49 -2.17
C ASN A 20 -11.99 13.27 -3.55
N ARG A 21 -11.92 12.04 -4.09
CA ARG A 21 -12.51 11.70 -5.39
C ARG A 21 -13.68 10.73 -5.29
N LEU A 22 -13.94 10.18 -4.10
CA LEU A 22 -15.02 9.23 -3.88
C LEU A 22 -16.11 9.85 -3.01
N ALA A 23 -17.25 10.19 -3.62
CA ALA A 23 -18.32 10.97 -3.00
C ALA A 23 -18.94 10.37 -1.71
N ILE A 24 -18.78 9.06 -1.47
CA ILE A 24 -19.29 8.41 -0.26
C ILE A 24 -18.37 8.57 0.96
N LEU A 25 -17.16 9.09 0.76
CA LEU A 25 -16.19 9.33 1.83
C LEU A 25 -16.15 10.83 2.18
N PRO A 26 -15.75 11.18 3.41
CA PRO A 26 -15.43 12.57 3.74
C PRO A 26 -14.34 13.09 2.80
N SER A 27 -14.58 14.26 2.21
CA SER A 27 -13.56 15.03 1.51
C SER A 27 -12.82 15.95 2.49
N TYR A 28 -11.57 16.26 2.18
CA TYR A 28 -10.70 17.12 2.96
C TYR A 28 -10.17 18.24 2.08
N ASP A 29 -10.34 19.48 2.51
CA ASP A 29 -9.94 20.66 1.73
C ASP A 29 -8.42 20.75 1.59
N THR A 30 -7.69 20.35 2.64
CA THR A 30 -6.23 20.34 2.67
C THR A 30 -5.66 18.98 3.08
N TRP A 31 -4.38 18.77 2.75
CA TRP A 31 -3.63 17.62 3.25
C TRP A 31 -3.52 17.63 4.79
N ASP A 32 -3.37 18.80 5.41
CA ASP A 32 -3.21 18.92 6.86
C ASP A 32 -4.47 18.47 7.60
N ASP A 33 -5.65 18.85 7.11
CA ASP A 33 -6.93 18.39 7.66
C ASP A 33 -7.09 16.87 7.56
N PHE A 34 -6.71 16.30 6.41
CA PHE A 34 -6.69 14.86 6.21
C PHE A 34 -5.71 14.18 7.17
N PHE A 35 -4.49 14.70 7.29
CA PHE A 35 -3.45 14.12 8.13
C PHE A 35 -3.88 14.08 9.60
N VAL A 36 -4.47 15.17 10.11
CA VAL A 36 -5.02 15.22 11.47
C VAL A 36 -6.09 14.14 11.66
N ALA A 37 -7.02 13.99 10.73
CA ALA A 37 -8.06 12.97 10.81
C ALA A 37 -7.49 11.54 10.71
N PHE A 38 -6.50 11.32 9.84
CA PHE A 38 -5.82 10.05 9.66
C PHE A 38 -5.13 9.61 10.94
N MET A 39 -4.35 10.50 11.55
CA MET A 39 -3.66 10.24 12.83
C MET A 39 -4.62 10.09 14.01
N ALA A 40 -5.76 10.78 13.99
CA ALA A 40 -6.83 10.64 14.98
C ALA A 40 -7.68 9.36 14.80
N LYS A 41 -7.29 8.45 13.90
CA LYS A 41 -7.97 7.17 13.63
C LYS A 41 -9.40 7.32 13.08
N ARG A 42 -9.72 8.47 12.48
CA ARG A 42 -11.06 8.81 11.98
C ARG A 42 -11.26 8.47 10.50
N MET A 43 -10.69 7.34 10.06
CA MET A 43 -10.81 6.88 8.68
C MET A 43 -11.93 5.84 8.56
N ALA A 44 -12.54 5.72 7.38
CA ALA A 44 -13.65 4.79 7.13
C ALA A 44 -13.34 3.32 7.50
N TRP A 45 -12.07 2.91 7.42
CA TRP A 45 -11.60 1.56 7.77
C TRP A 45 -10.76 1.51 9.05
N GLY A 46 -10.78 2.58 9.85
CA GLY A 46 -10.04 2.67 11.11
C GLY A 46 -8.55 2.97 10.95
N CYS A 47 -7.77 2.63 11.99
CA CYS A 47 -6.35 2.95 12.07
C CYS A 47 -5.48 1.91 11.36
N TYR A 48 -4.63 2.35 10.43
CA TYR A 48 -3.73 1.47 9.69
C TYR A 48 -2.68 0.79 10.59
N PHE A 49 -2.14 1.51 11.58
CA PHE A 49 -1.19 0.93 12.52
C PHE A 49 -1.81 -0.17 13.37
N GLU A 50 -3.04 0.02 13.87
CA GLU A 50 -3.75 -1.05 14.58
C GLU A 50 -4.03 -2.26 13.69
N TYR A 51 -4.35 -2.03 12.41
CA TYR A 51 -4.49 -3.11 11.42
C TYR A 51 -3.19 -3.91 11.31
N LEU A 52 -2.04 -3.25 11.15
CA LEU A 52 -0.74 -3.91 11.08
C LEU A 52 -0.41 -4.66 12.38
N SER A 53 -0.59 -4.06 13.56
CA SER A 53 -0.32 -4.72 14.84
C SER A 53 -1.21 -5.95 15.05
N LYS A 54 -2.49 -5.90 14.60
CA LYS A 54 -3.40 -7.05 14.65
C LYS A 54 -2.92 -8.18 13.74
N TRP A 55 -2.55 -7.87 12.50
CA TRP A 55 -2.08 -8.87 11.54
C TRP A 55 -0.69 -9.42 11.86
N ASN A 56 0.15 -8.66 12.55
CA ASN A 56 1.48 -9.12 12.93
C ASN A 56 1.45 -10.38 13.81
N LYS A 57 0.36 -10.60 14.57
CA LYS A 57 0.16 -11.83 15.35
C LYS A 57 0.15 -13.10 14.49
N TYR A 58 -0.13 -12.97 13.20
CA TYR A 58 -0.21 -14.07 12.24
C TYR A 58 0.92 -14.03 11.21
N ALA A 59 1.95 -13.19 11.41
CA ALA A 59 3.03 -13.02 10.46
C ALA A 59 3.86 -14.29 10.23
N ASP A 60 3.77 -15.25 11.14
CA ASP A 60 4.49 -16.54 11.12
C ASP A 60 3.64 -17.73 10.71
N GLU A 61 2.35 -17.51 10.46
CA GLU A 61 1.46 -18.59 10.03
C GLU A 61 1.81 -18.99 8.58
N GLU A 62 2.10 -20.27 8.36
CA GLU A 62 2.50 -20.78 7.05
C GLU A 62 1.43 -20.59 5.96
N ASN A 63 0.17 -20.49 6.37
CA ASN A 63 -0.95 -20.23 5.48
C ASN A 63 -1.19 -18.73 5.20
N ILE A 64 -0.31 -17.84 5.68
CA ILE A 64 -0.35 -16.38 5.43
C ILE A 64 0.95 -15.92 4.78
N MET A 65 0.86 -15.44 3.54
CA MET A 65 1.97 -14.78 2.87
C MET A 65 1.82 -13.27 2.97
N THR A 66 2.74 -12.62 3.66
CA THR A 66 2.85 -11.15 3.63
C THR A 66 3.71 -10.72 2.46
N ILE A 67 3.20 -9.78 1.65
CA ILE A 67 3.93 -9.13 0.57
C ILE A 67 3.71 -7.63 0.65
N THR A 68 4.72 -6.83 0.31
CA THR A 68 4.54 -5.37 0.26
C THR A 68 4.30 -4.86 -1.15
N TYR A 69 3.63 -3.72 -1.26
CA TYR A 69 3.49 -2.98 -2.51
C TYR A 69 4.88 -2.63 -3.08
N GLU A 70 5.82 -2.29 -2.22
CA GLU A 70 7.17 -1.89 -2.59
C GLU A 70 7.96 -3.07 -3.17
N GLU A 71 7.86 -4.27 -2.59
CA GLU A 71 8.47 -5.49 -3.16
C GLU A 71 7.94 -5.77 -4.58
N LEU A 72 6.63 -5.60 -4.79
CA LEU A 72 6.00 -5.74 -6.12
C LEU A 72 6.42 -4.65 -7.12
N LYS A 73 6.85 -3.49 -6.61
CA LYS A 73 7.35 -2.38 -7.41
C LYS A 73 8.83 -2.54 -7.76
N GLU A 74 9.64 -3.05 -6.84
CA GLU A 74 11.05 -3.38 -7.04
C GLU A 74 11.21 -4.51 -8.06
N ASP A 75 10.57 -5.66 -7.82
CA ASP A 75 10.62 -6.81 -8.72
C ASP A 75 9.27 -7.53 -8.79
N ARG A 76 8.48 -7.12 -9.79
CA ARG A 76 7.17 -7.70 -10.07
C ARG A 76 7.24 -9.15 -10.54
N ALA A 77 8.31 -9.56 -11.24
CA ALA A 77 8.43 -10.93 -11.72
C ALA A 77 8.69 -11.88 -10.56
N LEU A 78 9.62 -11.52 -9.67
CA LEU A 78 9.84 -12.24 -8.41
C LEU A 78 8.58 -12.25 -7.53
N GLY A 79 7.89 -11.11 -7.42
CA GLY A 79 6.61 -11.02 -6.72
C GLY A 79 5.58 -12.03 -7.24
N VAL A 80 5.38 -12.10 -8.56
CA VAL A 80 4.45 -13.07 -9.19
C VAL A 80 4.91 -14.51 -8.94
N LYS A 81 6.20 -14.81 -9.06
CA LYS A 81 6.74 -16.15 -8.76
C LYS A 81 6.45 -16.56 -7.31
N ASN A 82 6.69 -15.67 -6.36
CA ASN A 82 6.47 -15.95 -4.94
C ASN A 82 4.99 -16.18 -4.62
N ILE A 83 4.09 -15.35 -5.19
CA ILE A 83 2.65 -15.52 -5.04
C ILE A 83 2.19 -16.85 -5.64
N ALA A 84 2.67 -17.19 -6.85
CA ALA A 84 2.32 -18.44 -7.50
C ALA A 84 2.77 -19.66 -6.69
N ALA A 85 4.02 -19.65 -6.19
CA ALA A 85 4.55 -20.71 -5.35
C ALA A 85 3.73 -20.87 -4.05
N PHE A 86 3.39 -19.77 -3.39
CA PHE A 86 2.54 -19.79 -2.19
C PHE A 86 1.15 -20.36 -2.45
N LEU A 87 0.57 -20.10 -3.63
CA LEU A 87 -0.71 -20.65 -4.04
C LEU A 87 -0.63 -22.08 -4.61
N GLY A 88 0.56 -22.68 -4.69
CA GLY A 88 0.78 -23.99 -5.31
C GLY A 88 0.59 -24.01 -6.83
N ILE A 89 0.73 -22.86 -7.49
CA ILE A 89 0.55 -22.70 -8.94
C ILE A 89 1.92 -22.76 -9.63
N SER A 90 2.07 -23.71 -10.56
CA SER A 90 3.23 -23.75 -11.46
C SER A 90 3.01 -22.84 -12.66
N LEU A 91 4.00 -22.02 -13.00
CA LEU A 91 3.97 -21.11 -14.14
C LEU A 91 5.06 -21.46 -15.15
N THR A 92 4.73 -21.47 -16.44
CA THR A 92 5.76 -21.38 -17.49
C THR A 92 6.33 -19.97 -17.57
N GLU A 93 7.47 -19.80 -18.24
CA GLU A 93 8.06 -18.48 -18.44
C GLU A 93 7.12 -17.56 -19.23
N GLU A 94 6.41 -18.07 -20.25
CA GLU A 94 5.45 -17.29 -21.02
C GLU A 94 4.27 -16.83 -20.15
N GLN A 95 3.75 -17.70 -19.28
CA GLN A 95 2.66 -17.37 -18.36
C GLN A 95 3.11 -16.31 -17.35
N LEU A 96 4.32 -16.45 -16.80
CA LEU A 96 4.90 -15.44 -15.92
C LEU A 96 4.98 -14.08 -16.62
N GLN A 97 5.59 -14.02 -17.81
CA GLN A 97 5.74 -12.77 -18.56
C GLN A 97 4.39 -12.16 -18.93
N LEU A 98 3.37 -12.98 -19.22
CA LEU A 98 2.01 -12.52 -19.47
C LEU A 98 1.40 -11.86 -18.22
N VAL A 99 1.48 -12.50 -17.06
CA VAL A 99 0.95 -11.96 -15.79
C VAL A 99 1.70 -10.69 -15.41
N VAL A 100 3.03 -10.71 -15.52
CA VAL A 100 3.92 -9.56 -15.35
C VAL A 100 3.42 -8.42 -16.25
N GLY A 101 3.37 -8.58 -17.56
CA GLY A 101 2.94 -7.52 -18.49
C GLY A 101 1.56 -6.94 -18.17
N ARG A 102 0.57 -7.81 -17.91
CA ARG A 102 -0.82 -7.41 -17.62
C ARG A 102 -1.00 -6.72 -16.27
N SER A 103 -0.20 -7.07 -15.27
CA SER A 103 -0.21 -6.47 -13.93
C SER A 103 0.63 -5.20 -13.82
N SER A 104 1.26 -4.74 -14.90
CA SER A 104 1.95 -3.45 -14.91
C SER A 104 0.97 -2.30 -14.71
N PHE A 105 1.40 -1.24 -14.02
CA PHE A 105 0.54 -0.08 -13.77
C PHE A 105 0.00 0.53 -15.06
N GLN A 106 0.81 0.64 -16.11
CA GLN A 106 0.40 1.18 -17.40
C GLN A 106 -0.68 0.31 -18.05
N ALA A 107 -0.50 -1.01 -18.07
CA ALA A 107 -1.48 -1.94 -18.62
C ALA A 107 -2.80 -1.90 -17.84
N MET A 108 -2.73 -1.95 -16.51
CA MET A 108 -3.91 -1.88 -15.64
C MET A 108 -4.63 -0.54 -15.77
N LYS A 109 -3.92 0.59 -15.77
CA LYS A 109 -4.49 1.92 -15.96
C LYS A 109 -5.17 2.05 -17.32
N LYS A 110 -4.52 1.58 -18.40
CA LYS A 110 -5.12 1.56 -19.75
C LYS A 110 -6.40 0.72 -19.79
N ASN A 111 -6.44 -0.39 -19.06
CA ASN A 111 -7.58 -1.29 -18.99
C ASN A 111 -8.62 -0.91 -17.91
N SER A 112 -8.38 0.15 -17.14
CA SER A 112 -9.18 0.50 -15.96
C SER A 112 -10.61 0.90 -16.35
N GLN A 113 -10.79 1.64 -17.43
CA GLN A 113 -12.11 2.03 -17.96
C GLN A 113 -12.95 0.79 -18.31
N LYS A 114 -12.34 -0.26 -18.86
CA LYS A 114 -13.05 -1.50 -19.19
C LYS A 114 -13.45 -2.31 -17.95
N THR A 115 -12.63 -2.26 -16.91
CA THR A 115 -12.78 -3.12 -15.72
C THR A 115 -13.54 -2.44 -14.58
N HIS A 116 -13.46 -1.13 -14.46
CA HIS A 116 -14.00 -0.33 -13.35
C HIS A 116 -14.85 0.86 -13.83
N GLY A 117 -15.02 1.05 -15.14
CA GLY A 117 -15.72 2.21 -15.70
C GLY A 117 -15.09 3.52 -15.26
N ALA A 118 -15.93 4.51 -14.96
CA ALA A 118 -15.52 5.84 -14.50
C ALA A 118 -14.69 5.81 -13.19
N PHE A 119 -14.81 4.75 -12.38
CA PHE A 119 -13.98 4.61 -11.18
C PHE A 119 -12.51 4.32 -11.49
N GLY A 120 -12.18 3.91 -12.72
CA GLY A 120 -10.79 3.68 -13.14
C GLY A 120 -9.89 4.89 -12.89
N ASP A 121 -10.36 6.10 -13.21
CA ASP A 121 -9.58 7.33 -13.03
C ASP A 121 -9.38 7.69 -11.55
N ILE A 122 -10.30 7.24 -10.68
CA ILE A 122 -10.23 7.40 -9.23
C ILE A 122 -9.21 6.43 -8.62
N LEU A 123 -9.21 5.18 -9.07
CA LEU A 123 -8.37 4.11 -8.52
C LEU A 123 -6.91 4.16 -9.02
N PHE A 124 -6.66 4.52 -10.28
CA PHE A 124 -5.33 4.46 -10.90
C PHE A 124 -4.67 5.84 -11.03
N ARG A 125 -4.05 6.30 -9.93
CA ARG A 125 -3.41 7.64 -9.85
C ARG A 125 -1.98 7.68 -10.43
N LYS A 126 -0.96 7.40 -9.60
CA LYS A 126 0.47 7.44 -9.98
C LYS A 126 1.16 6.06 -10.01
N GLY A 127 0.79 5.15 -9.09
CA GLY A 127 1.38 3.81 -9.03
C GLY A 127 2.88 3.79 -8.73
N ALA A 128 3.37 4.76 -7.94
CA ALA A 128 4.77 4.94 -7.57
C ALA A 128 4.97 4.81 -6.05
N VAL A 129 6.22 4.66 -5.65
CA VAL A 129 6.71 4.69 -4.25
C VAL A 129 7.31 6.06 -3.99
N SER A 130 7.22 6.55 -2.75
CA SER A 130 7.76 7.84 -2.28
C SER A 130 7.02 9.07 -2.81
N ASP A 131 5.74 8.94 -3.15
CA ASP A 131 4.93 10.10 -3.54
C ASP A 131 4.56 10.98 -2.34
N TRP A 132 4.66 10.43 -1.13
CA TRP A 132 4.45 11.14 0.13
C TRP A 132 5.34 12.37 0.32
N ASN A 133 6.53 12.40 -0.30
CA ASN A 133 7.47 13.53 -0.28
C ASN A 133 6.86 14.84 -0.79
N ASN A 134 5.77 14.76 -1.57
CA ASN A 134 5.11 15.94 -2.12
C ASN A 134 4.07 16.57 -1.19
N LEU A 135 3.72 15.91 -0.07
CA LEU A 135 2.64 16.34 0.82
C LEU A 135 3.07 16.51 2.27
N PHE A 136 3.93 15.62 2.77
CA PHE A 136 4.33 15.65 4.18
C PHE A 136 5.22 16.84 4.50
N SER A 137 4.89 17.59 5.55
CA SER A 137 5.84 18.48 6.21
C SER A 137 6.80 17.71 7.12
N GLU A 138 7.88 18.36 7.56
CA GLU A 138 8.84 17.78 8.52
C GLU A 138 8.15 17.35 9.82
N ASP A 139 7.35 18.22 10.43
CA ASP A 139 6.57 17.89 11.64
C ASP A 139 5.62 16.69 11.45
N GLN A 140 5.00 16.56 10.28
CA GLN A 140 4.12 15.44 9.97
C GLN A 140 4.91 14.15 9.77
N ASN A 141 6.10 14.24 9.17
CA ASN A 141 7.02 13.12 9.07
C ASN A 141 7.38 12.60 10.46
N GLU A 142 7.84 13.46 11.36
CA GLU A 142 8.19 13.06 12.72
C GLU A 142 7.03 12.40 13.47
N LYS A 143 5.82 12.94 13.33
CA LYS A 143 4.60 12.35 13.93
C LYS A 143 4.29 10.97 13.38
N MET A 144 4.42 10.78 12.06
CA MET A 144 4.20 9.48 11.42
C MET A 144 5.28 8.47 11.80
N ASP A 145 6.53 8.91 11.88
CA ASP A 145 7.69 8.09 12.24
C ASP A 145 7.53 7.57 13.68
N LYS A 146 7.17 8.47 14.61
CA LYS A 146 6.89 8.10 16.00
C LYS A 146 5.74 7.10 16.10
N ALA A 147 4.64 7.33 15.38
CA ALA A 147 3.50 6.42 15.40
C ALA A 147 3.84 5.04 14.82
N PHE A 148 4.66 4.99 13.76
CA PHE A 148 5.16 3.74 13.21
C PHE A 148 5.97 2.96 14.26
N GLU A 149 6.96 3.61 14.87
CA GLU A 149 7.82 2.96 15.85
C GLU A 149 7.02 2.46 17.06
N GLU A 150 6.12 3.27 17.61
CA GLU A 150 5.30 2.91 18.78
C GLU A 150 4.38 1.71 18.54
N HIS A 151 3.85 1.53 17.32
CA HIS A 151 2.81 0.52 17.06
C HIS A 151 3.33 -0.74 16.38
N VAL A 152 4.33 -0.59 15.50
CA VAL A 152 4.81 -1.67 14.64
C VAL A 152 6.33 -1.72 14.53
N GLY A 153 7.05 -0.78 15.15
CA GLY A 153 8.49 -0.84 15.32
C GLY A 153 8.92 -2.16 15.96
N GLY A 154 10.01 -2.75 15.45
CA GLY A 154 10.52 -4.05 15.93
C GLY A 154 9.64 -5.27 15.64
N THR A 155 8.48 -5.11 15.00
CA THR A 155 7.62 -6.25 14.62
C THR A 155 8.02 -6.83 13.26
N LYS A 156 7.60 -8.07 12.96
CA LYS A 156 7.88 -8.71 11.67
C LYS A 156 7.28 -7.93 10.50
N LEU A 157 6.03 -7.47 10.63
CA LEU A 157 5.41 -6.63 9.61
C LEU A 157 6.08 -5.25 9.52
N GLY A 158 6.50 -4.66 10.63
CA GLY A 158 7.29 -3.43 10.64
C GLY A 158 8.60 -3.56 9.86
N THR A 159 9.38 -4.62 10.12
CA THR A 159 10.60 -4.92 9.35
C THR A 159 10.29 -5.14 7.87
N LYS A 160 9.21 -5.86 7.55
CA LYS A 160 8.79 -6.17 6.18
C LYS A 160 8.50 -4.91 5.36
N LEU A 161 8.02 -3.83 5.99
CA LEU A 161 7.74 -2.55 5.35
C LEU A 161 9.00 -1.76 4.95
N LYS A 162 10.21 -2.16 5.38
CA LYS A 162 11.47 -1.47 5.10
C LYS A 162 11.37 0.06 5.31
N TYR A 163 10.83 0.48 6.46
CA TYR A 163 10.45 1.88 6.72
C TYR A 163 11.60 2.87 6.51
N GLU A 164 12.80 2.53 6.98
CA GLU A 164 14.00 3.37 6.79
C GLU A 164 14.36 3.60 5.31
N VAL A 165 14.00 2.67 4.41
CA VAL A 165 14.28 2.80 2.97
C VAL A 165 13.22 3.66 2.28
N TYR A 166 11.94 3.48 2.63
CA TYR A 166 10.83 4.07 1.87
C TYR A 166 10.19 5.30 2.51
N CYS A 167 10.44 5.55 3.80
CA CYS A 167 9.79 6.61 4.56
C CYS A 167 10.76 7.61 5.19
N LYS A 168 12.08 7.39 5.11
CA LYS A 168 13.09 8.29 5.68
C LYS A 168 14.03 8.91 4.64
N ALA A 169 13.80 8.61 3.36
CA ALA A 169 14.61 9.09 2.24
C ALA A 169 14.27 10.52 1.82
#